data_AF-A0A7S1EBU9-F1
#
_entry.id   AF-A0A7S1EBU9-F1
#
_cell.length_a   1.000
_cell.length_b   1.000
_cell.length_c   1.000
_cell.angle_alpha   90.00
_cell.angle_beta   90.00
_cell.angle_gamma   90.00
#
_symmetry.space_group_name_H-M   'P 1'
#
loop_
_entity.id
_entity.type
_entity.pdbx_description
1 polymer ?
#
loop_
_entity_poly.entity_id
_entity_poly.type
_entity_poly.pdbx_seq_one_letter_code
_entity_poly.pdbx_strand_id
1 'polypeptide(L)'
;LTFGVPELVGGNNANLFLVPPAVDAESGNMTFTLRQYENGYANFTIVLSDDGGTERGGVNASDVATFVIIVDAVNNVPTFAFADPDVYVYEDDAGNMTGFATSISA
;
A
#
# COMPACT_ATOMS: atom_id res chain seq x y z
N LEU A 1 29.67 -1.83 4.79
CA LEU A 1 28.35 -2.33 5.21
C LEU A 1 27.33 -1.94 4.16
N THR A 2 26.53 -2.88 3.68
CA THR A 2 25.55 -2.69 2.61
C THR A 2 24.28 -3.45 2.98
N PHE A 3 23.13 -2.79 2.81
CA PHE A 3 21.84 -3.44 2.99
C PHE A 3 21.51 -4.32 1.77
N GLY A 4 21.09 -5.55 2.03
CA GLY A 4 20.44 -6.38 1.02
C GLY A 4 19.10 -5.78 0.61
N VAL A 5 18.61 -6.18 -0.56
CA VAL A 5 17.26 -5.82 -1.00
C VAL A 5 16.24 -6.55 -0.10
N PRO A 6 15.23 -5.88 0.45
CA PRO A 6 14.14 -6.55 1.16
C PRO A 6 13.46 -7.61 0.30
N GLU A 7 13.36 -8.84 0.80
CA GLU A 7 12.70 -9.94 0.12
C GLU A 7 11.32 -10.17 0.72
N LEU A 8 10.28 -10.23 -0.12
CA LEU A 8 8.91 -10.52 0.31
C LEU A 8 8.77 -12.02 0.62
N VAL A 9 8.49 -12.36 1.87
CA VAL A 9 8.38 -13.75 2.33
C VAL A 9 6.94 -14.18 2.64
N GLY A 10 6.00 -13.23 2.66
CA GLY A 10 4.58 -13.53 2.82
C GLY A 10 3.72 -12.29 2.96
N GLY A 11 2.40 -12.47 2.90
CA GLY A 11 1.44 -11.39 3.01
C GLY A 11 0.05 -11.87 2.62
N ASN A 12 -0.97 -11.04 2.86
CA ASN A 12 -2.35 -11.34 2.48
C ASN A 12 -2.85 -10.52 1.27
N ASN A 13 -2.02 -9.60 0.76
CA ASN A 13 -2.30 -8.82 -0.43
C ASN A 13 -1.04 -8.66 -1.28
N ALA A 14 -0.99 -9.34 -2.44
CA ALA A 14 0.14 -9.30 -3.36
C ALA A 14 0.27 -7.95 -4.11
N ASN A 15 -0.78 -7.13 -4.13
CA ASN A 15 -0.85 -5.86 -4.85
C ASN A 15 -0.63 -4.63 -3.94
N LEU A 16 -0.12 -4.81 -2.72
CA LEU A 16 -0.02 -3.73 -1.74
C LEU A 16 0.87 -2.54 -2.18
N PHE A 17 1.87 -2.79 -3.04
CA PHE A 17 2.87 -1.79 -3.44
C PHE A 17 2.78 -1.43 -4.92
N LEU A 18 2.88 -0.13 -5.20
CA LEU A 18 3.18 0.41 -6.54
C LEU A 18 4.69 0.39 -6.80
N VAL A 19 5.47 0.73 -5.77
CA VAL A 19 6.94 0.60 -5.75
C VAL A 19 7.30 -0.24 -4.52
N PRO A 20 7.99 -1.39 -4.70
CA PRO A 20 8.31 -2.29 -3.60
C PRO A 20 9.27 -1.64 -2.60
N PRO A 21 9.33 -2.14 -1.35
CA PRO A 21 10.28 -1.66 -0.37
C PRO A 21 11.74 -1.80 -0.82
N ALA A 22 12.50 -0.73 -0.64
CA ALA A 22 13.94 -0.68 -0.82
C ALA A 22 14.58 0.03 0.39
N VAL A 23 15.80 -0.37 0.75
CA VAL A 23 16.57 0.27 1.82
C VAL A 23 17.76 0.98 1.19
N ASP A 24 17.92 2.26 1.52
CA ASP A 24 19.08 3.05 1.14
C ASP A 24 20.33 2.54 1.88
N ALA A 25 21.38 2.22 1.14
CA ALA A 25 22.54 1.51 1.67
C ALA A 25 23.37 2.36 2.66
N GLU A 26 23.31 3.69 2.56
CA GLU A 26 24.15 4.61 3.34
C GLU A 26 23.42 5.17 4.56
N SER A 27 22.14 5.53 4.41
CA SER A 27 21.30 6.07 5.48
C SER A 27 20.49 5.02 6.24
N GLY A 28 20.27 3.84 5.65
CA GLY A 28 19.39 2.81 6.20
C GLY A 28 17.90 3.16 6.11
N ASN A 29 17.54 4.22 5.39
CA ASN A 29 16.15 4.62 5.21
C ASN A 29 15.41 3.65 4.29
N MET A 30 14.22 3.22 4.70
CA MET A 30 13.33 2.42 3.87
C MET A 30 12.39 3.31 3.07
N THR A 31 12.25 3.02 1.78
CA THR A 31 11.33 3.70 0.86
C THR A 31 10.41 2.69 0.21
N PHE A 32 9.14 3.06 0.01
CA PHE A 32 8.14 2.28 -0.72
C PHE A 32 7.02 3.21 -1.16
N THR A 33 6.18 2.76 -2.10
CA THR A 33 4.94 3.45 -2.46
C THR A 33 3.80 2.47 -2.42
N LEU A 34 2.80 2.73 -1.58
CA LEU A 34 1.58 1.93 -1.49
C LEU A 34 0.69 2.18 -2.70
N ARG A 35 -0.08 1.17 -3.10
CA ARG A 35 -1.21 1.38 -4.02
C ARG A 35 -2.35 2.06 -3.29
N GLN A 36 -3.08 2.93 -4.00
CA GLN A 36 -4.30 3.53 -3.46
C GLN A 36 -5.38 2.48 -3.25
N TYR A 37 -6.17 2.65 -2.19
CA TYR A 37 -7.32 1.80 -1.86
C TYR A 37 -6.98 0.32 -1.59
N GLU A 38 -5.70 0.02 -1.36
CA GLU A 38 -5.25 -1.31 -0.97
C GLU A 38 -4.93 -1.32 0.53
N ASN A 39 -5.27 -2.43 1.18
CA ASN A 39 -4.95 -2.69 2.57
C ASN A 39 -4.45 -4.12 2.74
N GLY A 40 -3.83 -4.42 3.87
CA GLY A 40 -3.26 -5.73 4.16
C GLY A 40 -1.90 -5.64 4.84
N TYR A 41 -1.17 -6.74 4.85
CA TYR A 41 0.18 -6.80 5.40
C TYR A 41 1.14 -7.55 4.47
N ALA A 42 2.40 -7.19 4.59
CA ALA A 42 3.51 -7.82 3.88
C ALA A 42 4.70 -8.02 4.84
N ASN A 43 5.19 -9.26 4.91
CA ASN A 43 6.36 -9.65 5.68
C ASN A 43 7.58 -9.67 4.78
N PHE A 44 8.66 -9.05 5.24
CA PHE A 44 9.92 -8.96 4.53
C PHE A 44 11.07 -9.46 5.37
N THR A 45 12.09 -9.99 4.68
CA THR A 45 13.38 -10.32 5.27
C THR A 45 14.49 -9.46 4.67
N ILE A 46 15.50 -9.14 5.47
CA ILE A 46 16.69 -8.40 5.04
C ILE A 46 17.94 -8.93 5.75
N VAL A 47 19.07 -8.87 5.04
CA VAL A 47 20.40 -9.19 5.55
C VAL A 47 21.31 -8.00 5.29
N LEU A 48 22.22 -7.72 6.23
CA LEU A 48 23.31 -6.77 6.08
C LEU A 48 24.59 -7.53 5.72
N SER A 49 25.37 -6.98 4.79
CA SER A 49 26.71 -7.51 4.49
C SER A 49 27.77 -6.44 4.71
N ASP A 50 28.98 -6.82 5.09
CA ASP A 50 30.12 -5.90 5.10
C ASP A 50 31.10 -6.18 3.94
N ASP A 51 32.28 -5.59 3.97
CA ASP A 51 33.34 -5.77 2.99
C ASP A 51 34.58 -6.46 3.59
N GLY A 52 34.51 -6.90 4.86
CA GLY A 52 35.61 -7.52 5.60
C GLY A 52 35.90 -8.97 5.19
N GLY A 53 35.00 -9.59 4.42
CA GLY A 53 35.15 -10.95 3.91
C GLY A 53 34.99 -12.03 4.99
N THR A 54 35.29 -13.29 4.62
CA THR A 54 35.13 -14.45 5.51
C THR A 54 36.46 -15.11 5.93
N GLU A 55 37.59 -14.48 5.60
CA GLU A 55 38.90 -15.03 5.95
C GLU A 55 39.08 -15.15 7.46
N ARG A 56 39.82 -16.19 7.90
CA ARG A 56 40.13 -16.46 9.32
C ARG A 56 38.90 -16.59 10.23
N GLY A 57 37.75 -17.00 9.68
CA GLY A 57 36.51 -17.15 10.42
C GLY A 57 35.70 -15.86 10.54
N GLY A 58 35.97 -14.86 9.69
CA GLY A 58 35.11 -13.69 9.54
C GLY A 58 33.70 -14.06 9.07
N VAL A 59 32.72 -13.27 9.49
CA VAL A 59 31.31 -13.42 9.08
C VAL A 59 30.92 -12.15 8.33
N ASN A 60 30.66 -12.30 7.03
CA ASN A 60 30.38 -11.17 6.14
C ASN A 60 28.87 -10.86 5.97
N ALA A 61 28.01 -11.54 6.73
CA ALA A 61 26.57 -11.39 6.64
C ALA A 61 25.96 -11.43 8.04
N SER A 62 25.01 -10.53 8.31
CA SER A 62 24.22 -10.58 9.53
C SER A 62 23.29 -11.79 9.53
N ASP A 63 22.70 -12.05 10.70
CA ASP A 63 21.49 -12.86 10.78
C ASP A 63 20.36 -12.20 9.97
N VAL A 64 19.39 -13.02 9.54
CA VAL A 64 18.22 -12.55 8.81
C VAL A 64 17.32 -11.76 9.76
N ALA A 65 17.08 -10.50 9.44
CA ALA A 65 16.09 -9.67 10.12
C ALA A 65 14.75 -9.77 9.40
N THR A 66 13.66 -9.89 10.15
CA THR A 66 12.29 -9.89 9.62
C THR A 66 11.55 -8.64 10.07
N PHE A 67 10.80 -8.02 9.18
CA PHE A 67 9.90 -6.92 9.51
C PHE A 67 8.59 -7.03 8.75
N VAL A 68 7.56 -6.33 9.23
CA VAL A 68 6.22 -6.32 8.64
C VAL A 68 5.79 -4.90 8.32
N ILE A 69 5.18 -4.72 7.16
CA ILE A 69 4.45 -3.50 6.81
C ILE A 69 2.97 -3.84 6.89
N ILE A 70 2.23 -3.11 7.72
CA ILE A 70 0.77 -3.23 7.89
C ILE A 70 0.15 -1.95 7.33
N VAL A 71 -0.79 -2.12 6.42
CA VAL A 71 -1.62 -1.05 5.86
C VAL A 71 -3.04 -1.30 6.32
N ASP A 72 -3.48 -0.49 7.28
CA ASP A 72 -4.81 -0.59 7.85
C ASP A 72 -5.87 -0.17 6.82
N ALA A 73 -6.99 -0.89 6.82
CA ALA A 73 -8.14 -0.51 6.02
C ALA A 73 -8.72 0.80 6.56
N VAL A 74 -8.92 1.77 5.66
CA VAL A 74 -9.62 3.02 5.96
C VAL A 74 -10.94 2.98 5.21
N ASN A 75 -12.04 3.25 5.91
CA ASN A 75 -13.35 3.32 5.29
C ASN A 75 -13.37 4.39 4.20
N ASN A 76 -13.59 3.98 2.95
CA ASN A 76 -13.86 4.91 1.86
C ASN A 76 -15.33 5.31 1.92
N VAL A 77 -15.60 6.49 2.48
CA VAL A 77 -16.98 6.99 2.61
C VAL A 77 -17.63 7.08 1.23
N PRO A 78 -18.87 6.56 1.06
CA PRO A 78 -19.57 6.71 -0.20
C PRO A 78 -19.80 8.19 -0.52
N THR A 79 -19.64 8.56 -1.78
CA THR A 79 -19.92 9.91 -2.28
C THR A 79 -20.81 9.83 -3.51
N PHE A 80 -21.61 10.88 -3.72
CA PHE A 80 -22.37 11.12 -4.93
C PHE A 80 -22.60 12.63 -5.04
N ALA A 81 -22.97 13.09 -6.24
CA ALA A 81 -23.40 14.46 -6.49
C ALA A 81 -24.83 14.45 -7.01
N PHE A 82 -25.63 15.44 -6.61
CA PHE A 82 -26.93 15.69 -7.25
C PHE A 82 -26.70 16.20 -8.67
N ALA A 83 -27.40 15.65 -9.65
CA ALA A 83 -27.36 16.15 -11.03
C ALA A 83 -28.03 17.53 -11.13
N ASP A 84 -29.10 17.72 -10.37
CA ASP A 84 -29.81 18.99 -10.16
C ASP A 84 -30.10 19.11 -8.65
N PRO A 85 -29.68 20.19 -7.97
CA PRO A 85 -30.02 20.40 -6.56
C PRO A 85 -31.51 20.62 -6.32
N ASP A 86 -32.25 21.07 -7.34
CA ASP A 86 -33.68 21.34 -7.24
C ASP A 86 -34.48 20.21 -7.91
N VAL A 87 -35.48 19.72 -7.18
CA VAL A 87 -36.40 18.69 -7.66
C VAL A 87 -37.79 19.28 -7.80
N TYR A 88 -38.31 19.32 -9.02
CA TYR A 88 -39.67 19.76 -9.31
C TYR A 88 -40.51 18.56 -9.75
N VAL A 89 -41.55 18.24 -8.97
CA VAL A 89 -42.51 17.19 -9.28
C VAL A 89 -43.89 17.82 -9.37
N TYR A 90 -44.56 17.64 -10.51
CA TYR A 90 -45.94 18.09 -10.70
C TYR A 90 -46.91 17.10 -10.06
N GLU A 91 -48.11 17.59 -9.68
CA GLU A 91 -49.11 16.79 -8.96
C GLU A 91 -49.61 15.55 -9.73
N ASP A 92 -49.52 15.57 -11.06
CA ASP A 92 -49.92 14.48 -11.95
C ASP A 92 -48.74 13.64 -12.48
N ASP A 93 -47.53 13.82 -11.94
CA ASP A 93 -46.35 13.05 -12.35
C ASP A 93 -46.12 11.81 -11.46
N ALA A 94 -45.59 10.75 -12.08
CA ALA A 94 -45.23 9.51 -11.38
C ALA A 94 -43.99 9.66 -10.49
N GLY A 95 -43.25 10.78 -10.58
CA GLY A 95 -42.13 11.13 -9.71
C GLY A 95 -40.84 10.36 -9.99
N ASN A 96 -40.69 9.77 -11.18
CA ASN A 96 -39.49 9.03 -11.56
C ASN A 96 -38.40 9.97 -12.08
N MET A 97 -37.28 10.06 -11.37
CA MET A 97 -36.13 10.90 -11.77
C MET A 97 -34.96 10.05 -12.24
N THR A 98 -34.84 9.87 -13.54
CA THR A 98 -33.66 9.23 -14.16
C THR A 98 -32.44 10.12 -14.00
N GLY A 99 -31.33 9.56 -13.49
CA GLY A 99 -30.07 10.28 -13.38
C GLY A 99 -30.02 11.35 -12.28
N PHE A 100 -30.85 11.22 -11.23
CA PHE A 100 -30.87 12.18 -10.11
C PHE A 100 -29.51 12.35 -9.40
N ALA A 101 -28.66 11.31 -9.45
CA ALA A 101 -27.32 11.32 -8.89
C ALA A 101 -26.26 11.00 -9.96
N THR A 102 -25.12 11.67 -9.84
CA THR A 102 -23.91 11.45 -10.63
C THR A 102 -22.72 11.21 -9.70
N SER A 103 -21.56 10.88 -10.27
CA SER A 103 -20.31 10.72 -9.50
C SER A 103 -20.43 9.77 -8.30
N ILE A 104 -21.25 8.73 -8.45
CA ILE A 104 -21.47 7.73 -7.40
C ILE A 104 -20.16 6.94 -7.25
N SER A 105 -19.58 6.96 -6.05
CA SER A 105 -18.42 6.15 -5.72
C SER A 105 -18.77 4.66 -5.73
N ALA A 106 -17.88 3.84 -6.27
CA ALA A 106 -17.98 2.38 -6.23
C ALA A 106 -17.58 1.80 -4.86
#